data_AF-A0A7S2VMW5-F1
#
_entry.id   AF-A0A7S2VMW5-F1
#
_cell.length_a   1.000
_cell.length_b   1.000
_cell.length_c   1.000
_cell.angle_alpha   90.00
_cell.angle_beta   90.00
_cell.angle_gamma   90.00
#
_symmetry.space_group_name_H-M   'P 1'
#
loop_
_entity.id
_entity.type
_entity.pdbx_description
1 polymer ?
#
loop_
_entity_poly.entity_id
_entity_poly.type
_entity_poly.pdbx_seq_one_letter_code
_entity_poly.pdbx_strand_id
1 'polypeptide(L)'
;GSPAACWTARAELQALQAAYYMGNVCTSREENPQEALRQYEGYIALWREIIAKLSDEVAFAGECTKVYNEECARRCVQELTKQMWQETTWSFVSWISCEDRRTQERIYRSVDERHVGPAEREINEALFVEFTRLSLVLAERDLRDRIAKIQDRYNGEPRRHIPWSAAQADEMPASSQQRLQQQEQMGQPPQQSWQPEQQLFQ
;
A
#
# COMPACT_ATOMS: atom_id res chain seq x y z
N GLY A 1 19.61 10.48 -14.91
CA GLY A 1 19.01 10.18 -13.60
C GLY A 1 17.56 9.83 -13.82
N SER A 2 17.10 8.68 -13.35
CA SER A 2 15.76 8.17 -13.63
C SER A 2 14.70 8.97 -12.84
N PRO A 3 13.65 9.52 -13.47
CA PRO A 3 12.65 10.37 -12.81
C PRO A 3 11.68 9.61 -11.86
N ALA A 4 11.81 8.28 -11.74
CA ALA A 4 11.00 7.47 -10.84
C ALA A 4 11.46 7.49 -9.37
N ALA A 5 12.60 8.13 -9.07
CA ALA A 5 13.20 8.11 -7.74
C ALA A 5 12.69 9.19 -6.78
N CYS A 6 11.75 10.06 -7.18
CA CYS A 6 11.25 11.11 -6.29
C CYS A 6 10.06 10.66 -5.41
N TRP A 7 9.51 9.48 -5.70
CA TRP A 7 8.51 8.79 -4.87
C TRP A 7 9.07 7.46 -4.34
N THR A 8 10.35 7.39 -3.99
CA THR A 8 11.10 6.13 -3.71
C THR A 8 10.53 5.25 -2.59
N ALA A 9 9.52 5.70 -1.85
CA ALA A 9 8.69 4.83 -1.01
C ALA A 9 7.79 3.89 -1.83
N ARG A 10 7.65 4.06 -3.16
CA ARG A 10 6.77 3.27 -4.03
C ARG A 10 7.22 1.81 -4.18
N ALA A 11 8.51 1.50 -4.00
CA ALA A 11 9.02 0.14 -4.07
C ALA A 11 8.90 -0.60 -2.71
N GLU A 12 9.08 0.10 -1.58
CA GLU A 12 8.92 -0.49 -0.25
C GLU A 12 7.44 -0.62 0.16
N LEU A 13 6.57 0.29 -0.29
CA LEU A 13 5.12 0.20 -0.10
C LEU A 13 4.44 -0.82 -1.01
N GLN A 14 5.04 -1.21 -2.15
CA GLN A 14 4.52 -2.30 -2.97
C GLN A 14 4.61 -3.66 -2.26
N ALA A 15 5.62 -3.87 -1.41
CA ALA A 15 5.73 -5.06 -0.56
C ALA A 15 4.63 -5.09 0.53
N LEU A 16 4.19 -3.92 1.01
CA LEU A 16 3.04 -3.80 1.92
C LEU A 16 1.69 -3.86 1.20
N GLN A 17 1.59 -3.40 -0.06
CA GLN A 17 0.39 -3.53 -0.90
C GLN A 17 0.05 -4.99 -1.23
N ALA A 18 1.04 -5.87 -1.38
CA ALA A 18 0.79 -7.30 -1.56
C ALA A 18 0.09 -7.95 -0.34
N ALA A 19 0.26 -7.37 0.85
CA ALA A 19 -0.45 -7.79 2.06
C ALA A 19 -1.84 -7.12 2.22
N TYR A 20 -2.09 -5.99 1.53
CA TYR A 20 -3.34 -5.22 1.62
C TYR A 20 -4.39 -5.60 0.55
N TYR A 21 -4.03 -6.45 -0.43
CA TYR A 21 -4.88 -6.83 -1.57
C TYR A 21 -6.01 -7.85 -1.27
N MET A 22 -6.56 -7.85 -0.06
CA MET A 22 -7.86 -8.48 0.23
C MET A 22 -8.67 -7.54 1.11
N GLY A 23 -9.74 -6.96 0.56
CA GLY A 23 -10.74 -6.30 1.40
C GLY A 23 -11.46 -5.12 0.77
N ASN A 24 -12.08 -5.31 -0.41
CA ASN A 24 -13.24 -4.51 -0.75
C ASN A 24 -14.39 -4.97 0.18
N VAL A 25 -14.47 -4.41 1.40
CA VAL A 25 -15.38 -4.89 2.45
C VAL A 25 -16.80 -4.40 2.15
N CYS A 26 -17.48 -5.16 1.30
CA CYS A 26 -18.90 -5.43 1.48
C CYS A 26 -19.04 -6.20 2.80
N THR A 27 -19.78 -5.61 3.74
CA THR A 27 -20.17 -6.17 5.04
C THR A 27 -20.66 -7.62 4.91
N SER A 28 -19.79 -8.59 5.14
CA SER A 28 -20.15 -9.98 5.40
C SER A 28 -20.12 -10.22 6.90
N ARG A 29 -21.08 -11.02 7.36
CA ARG A 29 -21.50 -11.26 8.75
C ARG A 29 -20.47 -12.02 9.61
N GLU A 30 -19.28 -12.31 9.08
CA GLU A 30 -18.16 -12.94 9.79
C GLU A 30 -16.90 -12.10 9.54
N GLU A 31 -16.74 -11.03 10.34
CA GLU A 31 -15.57 -10.16 10.26
C GLU A 31 -14.38 -10.86 10.90
N ASN A 32 -13.40 -11.27 10.08
CA ASN A 32 -12.21 -11.98 10.54
C ASN A 32 -11.38 -11.06 11.47
N PRO A 33 -11.22 -11.38 12.76
CA PRO A 33 -10.53 -10.51 13.72
C PRO A 33 -9.05 -10.29 13.35
N GLN A 34 -8.40 -11.22 12.65
CA GLN A 34 -7.03 -11.05 12.17
C GLN A 34 -6.95 -10.08 10.99
N GLU A 35 -7.96 -10.04 10.13
CA GLU A 35 -8.03 -9.05 9.05
C GLU A 35 -8.26 -7.65 9.61
N ALA A 36 -9.15 -7.50 10.58
CA ALA A 36 -9.38 -6.24 11.28
C ALA A 36 -8.12 -5.73 12.00
N LEU A 37 -7.33 -6.62 12.63
CA LEU A 37 -6.06 -6.23 13.22
C LEU A 37 -5.06 -5.78 12.15
N ARG A 38 -4.90 -6.51 11.05
CA ARG A 38 -3.99 -6.12 9.96
C ARG A 38 -4.36 -4.77 9.36
N GLN A 39 -5.65 -4.52 9.14
CA GLN A 39 -6.15 -3.23 8.68
C GLN A 39 -5.85 -2.11 9.69
N TYR A 40 -6.10 -2.36 10.98
CA TYR A 40 -5.80 -1.40 12.04
C TYR A 40 -4.30 -1.02 12.07
N GLU A 41 -3.42 -2.01 12.02
CA GLU A 41 -1.96 -1.78 12.02
C GLU A 41 -1.51 -1.04 10.76
N GLY A 42 -2.05 -1.40 9.59
CA GLY A 42 -1.81 -0.70 8.33
C GLY A 42 -2.25 0.77 8.39
N TYR A 43 -3.45 1.05 8.90
CA TYR A 43 -3.94 2.42 9.06
C TYR A 43 -3.10 3.23 10.05
N ILE A 44 -2.66 2.64 11.16
CA ILE A 44 -1.78 3.32 12.13
C ILE A 44 -0.43 3.64 11.51
N ALA A 45 0.17 2.71 10.76
CA ALA A 45 1.44 2.94 10.08
C ALA A 45 1.32 4.10 9.08
N LEU A 46 0.33 4.05 8.18
CA LEU A 46 0.08 5.10 7.20
C LEU A 46 -0.23 6.45 7.87
N TRP A 47 -1.05 6.46 8.92
CA TRP A 47 -1.38 7.68 9.66
C TRP A 47 -0.12 8.33 10.26
N ARG A 48 0.79 7.53 10.83
CA ARG A 48 2.09 8.02 11.34
C ARG A 48 2.96 8.61 10.23
N GLU A 49 3.01 7.96 9.06
CA GLU A 49 3.76 8.49 7.91
C GLU A 49 3.20 9.83 7.42
N ILE A 50 1.86 9.94 7.33
CA ILE A 50 1.19 11.19 6.94
C ILE A 50 1.45 12.29 7.96
N ILE A 51 1.36 12.00 9.26
CA ILE A 51 1.66 12.97 10.32
C ILE A 51 3.13 13.40 10.26
N ALA A 52 4.07 12.47 10.07
CA ALA A 52 5.48 12.79 9.92
C ALA A 52 5.71 13.76 8.74
N LYS A 53 5.12 13.48 7.58
CA LYS A 53 5.17 14.39 6.42
C LYS A 53 4.53 15.75 6.69
N LEU A 54 3.38 15.79 7.37
CA LEU A 54 2.72 17.05 7.71
C LEU A 54 3.46 17.86 8.77
N SER A 55 4.28 17.22 9.62
CA SER A 55 5.04 17.88 10.69
C SER A 55 6.32 18.57 10.20
N ASP A 56 6.89 18.13 9.08
CA ASP A 56 8.05 18.75 8.44
C ASP A 56 7.63 19.54 7.20
N GLU A 57 7.09 20.74 7.44
CA GLU A 57 6.55 21.60 6.37
C GLU A 57 7.61 21.97 5.33
N VAL A 58 8.87 22.14 5.75
CA VAL A 58 9.96 22.56 4.85
C VAL A 58 10.37 21.41 3.94
N ALA A 59 10.57 20.19 4.48
CA ALA A 59 10.89 19.03 3.67
C ALA A 59 9.73 18.67 2.73
N PHE A 60 8.49 18.72 3.22
CA PHE A 60 7.30 18.46 2.40
C PHE A 60 7.17 19.45 1.23
N ALA A 61 7.33 20.75 1.49
CA ALA A 61 7.32 21.76 0.43
C ALA A 61 8.44 21.50 -0.58
N GLY A 62 9.66 21.19 -0.12
CA GLY A 62 10.79 20.85 -1.00
C GLY A 62 10.54 19.64 -1.91
N GLU A 63 9.93 18.56 -1.38
CA GLU A 63 9.51 17.40 -2.19
C GLU A 63 8.48 17.80 -3.25
N CYS A 64 7.46 18.59 -2.86
CA CYS A 64 6.41 19.05 -3.76
C CYS A 64 6.96 19.96 -4.87
N THR A 65 7.82 20.92 -4.52
CA THR A 65 8.52 21.82 -5.45
C THR A 65 9.34 21.02 -6.46
N LYS A 66 10.04 19.98 -6.01
CA LYS A 66 10.81 19.11 -6.92
C LYS A 66 9.89 18.39 -7.91
N VAL A 67 8.81 17.77 -7.44
CA VAL A 67 7.84 17.08 -8.31
C VAL A 67 7.19 18.05 -9.29
N TYR A 68 6.80 19.24 -8.84
CA TYR A 68 6.22 20.29 -9.68
C TYR A 68 7.16 20.65 -10.83
N ASN A 69 8.42 20.97 -10.53
CA ASN A 69 9.42 21.35 -11.52
C ASN A 69 9.74 20.20 -12.50
N GLU A 70 9.85 18.97 -12.00
CA GLU A 70 10.05 17.78 -12.83
C GLU A 70 8.89 17.58 -13.80
N GLU A 71 7.65 17.77 -13.35
CA GLU A 71 6.45 17.62 -14.19
C GLU A 71 6.27 18.75 -15.21
N CYS A 72 6.55 20.00 -14.83
CA CYS A 72 6.59 21.13 -15.77
C CYS A 72 7.62 20.87 -16.88
N ALA A 73 8.83 20.45 -16.52
CA ALA A 73 9.88 20.12 -17.47
C ALA A 73 9.50 18.93 -18.36
N ARG A 74 8.92 17.87 -17.79
CA ARG A 74 8.50 16.67 -18.52
C ARG A 74 7.40 16.96 -19.56
N ARG A 75 6.48 17.87 -19.24
CA ARG A 75 5.36 18.24 -20.09
C ARG A 75 5.65 19.44 -21.01
N CYS A 76 6.82 20.05 -20.89
CA CYS A 76 7.23 21.26 -21.62
C CYS A 76 6.25 22.44 -21.41
N VAL A 77 5.78 22.63 -20.18
CA VAL A 77 4.87 23.72 -19.79
C VAL A 77 5.52 24.60 -18.73
N GLN A 78 5.10 25.86 -18.63
CA GLN A 78 5.57 26.78 -17.58
C GLN A 78 4.88 26.49 -16.25
N GLU A 79 3.58 26.26 -16.29
CA GLU A 79 2.77 25.92 -15.13
C GLU A 79 1.93 24.67 -15.42
N LEU A 80 1.66 23.88 -14.38
CA LEU A 80 0.73 22.76 -14.48
C LEU A 80 -0.70 23.28 -14.48
N THR A 81 -1.63 22.53 -15.07
CA THR A 81 -3.06 22.77 -14.83
C THR A 81 -3.53 21.97 -13.62
N LYS A 82 -4.71 22.33 -13.11
CA LYS A 82 -5.39 21.58 -12.06
C LYS A 82 -5.64 20.12 -12.45
N GLN A 83 -6.00 19.86 -13.71
CA GLN A 83 -6.09 18.50 -14.26
C GLN A 83 -4.75 17.77 -14.19
N MET A 84 -3.67 18.41 -14.61
CA MET A 84 -2.33 17.81 -14.56
C MET A 84 -1.92 17.48 -13.12
N TRP A 85 -2.28 18.32 -12.15
CA TRP A 85 -2.07 17.99 -10.73
C TRP A 85 -2.81 16.74 -10.30
N GLN A 86 -4.09 16.58 -10.69
CA GLN A 86 -4.85 15.36 -10.38
C GLN A 86 -4.19 14.12 -11.00
N GLU A 87 -3.77 14.19 -12.26
CA GLU A 87 -3.08 13.10 -12.95
C GLU A 87 -1.75 12.73 -12.26
N THR A 88 -0.93 13.73 -11.95
CA THR A 88 0.37 13.56 -11.32
C THR A 88 0.24 12.99 -9.91
N THR A 89 -0.76 13.42 -9.16
CA THR A 89 -0.97 12.99 -7.77
C THR A 89 -1.87 11.76 -7.63
N TRP A 90 -2.43 11.22 -8.71
CA TRP A 90 -3.38 10.10 -8.66
C TRP A 90 -2.88 8.91 -7.84
N SER A 91 -1.66 8.44 -8.11
CA SER A 91 -1.07 7.31 -7.39
C SER A 91 -0.87 7.61 -5.90
N PHE A 92 -0.46 8.84 -5.59
CA PHE A 92 -0.25 9.31 -4.23
C PHE A 92 -1.58 9.42 -3.46
N VAL A 93 -2.60 10.04 -4.06
CA VAL A 93 -3.95 10.17 -3.50
C VAL A 93 -4.59 8.78 -3.29
N SER A 94 -4.38 7.86 -4.24
CA SER A 94 -4.84 6.48 -4.09
C SER A 94 -4.18 5.76 -2.92
N TRP A 95 -2.88 5.98 -2.70
CA TRP A 95 -2.16 5.38 -1.59
C TRP A 95 -2.61 5.94 -0.23
N ILE A 96 -2.65 7.27 -0.05
CA ILE A 96 -3.05 7.89 1.22
C ILE A 96 -4.53 7.65 1.58
N SER A 97 -5.37 7.33 0.59
CA SER A 97 -6.78 6.96 0.80
C SER A 97 -6.98 5.47 1.02
N CYS A 98 -5.91 4.66 1.04
CA CYS A 98 -5.97 3.20 1.05
C CYS A 98 -6.91 2.64 -0.04
N GLU A 99 -6.83 3.22 -1.24
CA GLU A 99 -7.66 2.89 -2.41
C GLU A 99 -9.17 3.13 -2.21
N ASP A 100 -9.57 3.80 -1.13
CA ASP A 100 -10.97 4.14 -0.91
C ASP A 100 -11.43 5.28 -1.80
N ARG A 101 -12.26 4.93 -2.77
CA ARG A 101 -12.80 5.84 -3.78
C ARG A 101 -13.54 7.03 -3.17
N ARG A 102 -14.26 6.85 -2.05
CA ARG A 102 -15.01 7.96 -1.41
C ARG A 102 -14.07 9.03 -0.87
N THR A 103 -12.99 8.62 -0.23
CA THR A 103 -11.95 9.54 0.26
C THR A 103 -11.22 10.22 -0.89
N GLN A 104 -10.90 9.51 -1.98
CA GLN A 104 -10.31 10.13 -3.18
C GLN A 104 -11.23 11.20 -3.79
N GLU A 105 -12.51 10.87 -4.00
CA GLU A 105 -13.50 11.81 -4.53
C GLU A 105 -13.67 13.02 -3.60
N ARG A 106 -13.64 12.81 -2.27
CA ARG A 106 -13.70 13.90 -1.29
C ARG A 106 -12.47 14.81 -1.36
N ILE A 107 -11.28 14.24 -1.56
CA ILE A 107 -10.03 15.00 -1.72
C ILE A 107 -10.14 15.92 -2.95
N TYR A 108 -10.42 15.36 -4.13
CA TYR A 108 -10.49 16.14 -5.36
C TYR A 108 -11.61 17.19 -5.31
N ARG A 109 -12.78 16.82 -4.79
CA ARG A 109 -13.88 17.76 -4.59
C ARG A 109 -13.50 18.91 -3.64
N SER A 110 -12.78 18.62 -2.56
CA SER A 110 -12.36 19.67 -1.62
C SER A 110 -11.37 20.65 -2.25
N VAL A 111 -10.50 20.18 -3.15
CA VAL A 111 -9.66 21.05 -3.97
C VAL A 111 -10.52 21.89 -4.91
N ASP A 112 -11.52 21.30 -5.55
CA ASP A 112 -12.44 22.02 -6.44
C ASP A 112 -13.25 23.12 -5.75
N GLU A 113 -13.76 22.83 -4.55
CA GLU A 113 -14.56 23.76 -3.75
C GLU A 113 -13.73 24.95 -3.25
N ARG A 114 -12.47 24.72 -2.87
CA ARG A 114 -11.57 25.80 -2.40
C ARG A 114 -10.96 26.60 -3.54
N HIS A 115 -10.65 25.92 -4.64
CA HIS A 115 -9.98 26.49 -5.80
C HIS A 115 -10.89 26.38 -7.01
N VAL A 116 -11.91 27.24 -7.01
CA VAL A 116 -12.95 27.32 -8.05
C VAL A 116 -12.31 27.66 -9.39
N GLY A 117 -12.73 26.95 -10.42
CA GLY A 117 -12.26 27.14 -11.78
C GLY A 117 -12.28 25.85 -12.59
N PRO A 118 -12.12 25.96 -13.91
CA PRO A 118 -12.10 24.82 -14.81
C PRO A 118 -10.84 23.96 -14.58
N ALA A 119 -10.83 22.75 -15.14
CA ALA A 119 -9.72 21.81 -14.99
C ALA A 119 -8.42 22.31 -15.66
N GLU A 120 -8.57 23.16 -16.67
CA GLU A 120 -7.49 23.81 -17.43
C GLU A 120 -6.88 25.00 -16.70
N ARG A 121 -7.43 25.40 -15.54
CA ARG A 121 -6.86 26.48 -14.74
C ARG A 121 -5.41 26.16 -14.38
N GLU A 122 -4.50 27.06 -14.74
CA GLU A 122 -3.09 26.99 -14.38
C GLU A 122 -2.91 27.10 -12.85
N ILE A 123 -1.97 26.32 -12.34
CA ILE A 123 -1.57 26.31 -10.95
C ILE A 123 -0.05 26.47 -10.87
N ASN A 124 0.36 27.42 -10.04
CA ASN A 124 1.76 27.63 -9.71
C ASN A 124 2.23 26.61 -8.66
N GLU A 125 3.53 26.64 -8.37
CA GLU A 125 4.16 25.77 -7.37
C GLU A 125 3.48 25.86 -5.99
N ALA A 126 3.14 27.07 -5.53
CA ALA A 126 2.51 27.26 -4.23
C ALA A 126 1.15 26.56 -4.13
N LEU A 127 0.34 26.63 -5.20
CA LEU A 127 -0.94 25.92 -5.28
C LEU A 127 -0.74 24.40 -5.37
N PHE A 128 0.29 23.93 -6.07
CA PHE A 128 0.62 22.50 -6.10
C PHE A 128 0.93 21.96 -4.69
N VAL A 129 1.74 22.70 -3.92
CA VAL A 129 2.06 22.37 -2.52
C VAL A 129 0.79 22.40 -1.67
N GLU A 130 -0.03 23.45 -1.81
CA GLU A 130 -1.27 23.61 -1.04
C GLU A 130 -2.25 22.46 -1.29
N PHE A 131 -2.49 22.11 -2.56
CA PHE A 131 -3.43 21.06 -2.93
C PHE A 131 -2.96 19.70 -2.39
N THR A 132 -1.67 19.42 -2.52
CA THR A 132 -1.07 18.17 -2.02
C THR A 132 -1.14 18.10 -0.49
N ARG A 133 -0.91 19.22 0.20
CA ARG A 133 -1.07 19.32 1.66
C ARG A 133 -2.52 19.09 2.08
N LEU A 134 -3.48 19.66 1.34
CA LEU A 134 -4.90 19.45 1.58
C LEU A 134 -5.29 17.98 1.45
N SER A 135 -4.78 17.29 0.43
CA SER A 135 -4.98 15.84 0.26
C SER A 135 -4.50 15.05 1.48
N LEU A 136 -3.32 15.37 2.02
CA LEU A 136 -2.79 14.73 3.23
C LEU A 136 -3.65 14.99 4.47
N VAL A 137 -4.09 16.24 4.68
CA VAL A 137 -4.94 16.60 5.83
C VAL A 137 -6.28 15.86 5.78
N LEU A 138 -6.88 15.73 4.59
CA LEU A 138 -8.15 15.01 4.43
C LEU A 138 -7.99 13.50 4.59
N ALA A 139 -6.86 12.95 4.14
CA ALA A 139 -6.52 11.54 4.34
C ALA A 139 -6.23 11.23 5.82
N GLU A 140 -5.49 12.10 6.52
CA GLU A 140 -5.21 12.00 7.95
C GLU A 140 -6.51 11.91 8.76
N ARG A 141 -7.44 12.84 8.52
CA ARG A 141 -8.73 12.85 9.19
C ARG A 141 -9.52 11.56 8.93
N ASP A 142 -9.51 11.08 7.69
CA ASP A 142 -10.21 9.85 7.33
C ASP A 142 -9.63 8.61 8.03
N LEU A 143 -8.30 8.50 8.05
CA LEU A 143 -7.61 7.41 8.74
C LEU A 143 -7.90 7.43 10.22
N ARG A 144 -7.89 8.61 10.85
CA ARG A 144 -8.25 8.76 12.26
C ARG A 144 -9.67 8.28 12.53
N ASP A 145 -10.64 8.63 11.68
CA ASP A 145 -12.02 8.17 11.80
C ASP A 145 -12.14 6.64 11.62
N ARG A 146 -11.38 6.03 10.70
CA ARG A 146 -11.34 4.56 10.51
C ARG A 146 -10.71 3.83 11.69
N ILE A 147 -9.59 4.36 12.20
CA ILE A 147 -8.90 3.85 13.39
C ILE A 147 -9.86 3.85 14.58
N ALA A 148 -10.56 4.97 14.83
CA ALA A 148 -11.53 5.08 15.91
C ALA A 148 -12.67 4.05 15.77
N LYS A 149 -13.23 3.90 14.56
CA LYS A 149 -14.28 2.89 14.30
C LYS A 149 -13.82 1.46 14.56
N ILE A 150 -12.57 1.12 14.23
CA ILE A 150 -12.03 -0.21 14.55
C ILE A 150 -11.86 -0.35 16.06
N GLN A 151 -11.30 0.65 16.75
CA GLN A 151 -11.15 0.63 18.21
C GLN A 151 -12.50 0.44 18.91
N ASP A 152 -13.53 1.19 18.52
CA ASP A 152 -14.87 1.12 19.11
C ASP A 152 -15.49 -0.29 18.96
N ARG A 153 -15.26 -0.97 17.83
CA ARG A 153 -15.77 -2.33 17.60
C ARG A 153 -15.11 -3.38 18.48
N TYR A 154 -13.88 -3.16 18.91
CA TYR A 154 -13.07 -4.11 19.67
C TYR A 154 -12.75 -3.60 21.09
N ASN A 155 -13.63 -2.78 21.68
CA ASN A 155 -13.47 -2.21 23.03
C ASN A 155 -12.10 -1.57 23.29
N GLY A 156 -11.51 -0.94 22.27
CA GLY A 156 -10.18 -0.30 22.33
C GLY A 156 -8.99 -1.25 22.18
N GLU A 157 -9.18 -2.57 22.13
CA GLU A 157 -8.09 -3.54 22.08
C GLU A 157 -8.24 -4.58 20.95
N PRO A 158 -8.12 -4.19 19.66
CA PRO A 158 -8.20 -5.11 18.53
C PRO A 158 -7.29 -6.35 18.66
N ARG A 159 -6.12 -6.19 19.31
CA ARG A 159 -5.15 -7.28 19.56
C ARG A 159 -5.64 -8.36 20.51
N ARG A 160 -6.53 -8.05 21.46
CA ARG A 160 -7.00 -9.04 22.47
C ARG A 160 -8.13 -9.92 21.96
N HIS A 161 -8.71 -9.58 20.82
CA HIS A 161 -9.85 -10.28 20.24
C HIS A 161 -9.45 -11.36 19.22
N ILE A 162 -8.15 -11.62 19.02
CA ILE A 162 -7.69 -12.76 18.21
C ILE A 162 -7.70 -14.03 19.08
N PRO A 163 -8.50 -15.05 18.72
CA PRO A 163 -8.46 -16.34 19.40
C PRO A 163 -7.06 -16.95 19.29
N TRP A 164 -6.52 -17.47 20.39
CA TRP A 164 -5.20 -18.11 20.45
C TRP A 164 -4.98 -19.17 19.37
N SER A 165 -6.04 -19.87 18.96
CA SER A 165 -6.02 -20.89 17.89
C SER A 165 -5.66 -20.33 16.51
N ALA A 166 -5.88 -19.05 16.29
CA ALA A 166 -5.68 -18.37 15.01
C ALA A 166 -4.27 -17.74 14.89
N ALA A 167 -3.59 -17.53 16.03
CA ALA A 167 -2.21 -17.02 16.09
C ALA A 167 -1.16 -18.08 15.72
N GLN A 168 -1.50 -19.37 15.79
CA GLN A 168 -0.57 -20.47 15.48
C GLN A 168 -0.57 -20.90 14.01
N ALA A 169 -1.46 -20.38 13.17
CA ALA A 169 -1.53 -20.77 11.75
C ALA A 169 -0.44 -20.11 10.88
N ASP A 170 0.12 -18.96 11.29
CA ASP A 170 1.23 -18.30 10.59
C ASP A 170 2.62 -18.76 11.08
N GLU A 171 2.72 -19.42 12.24
CA GLU A 171 3.95 -20.03 12.75
C GLU A 171 3.96 -21.54 12.50
N MET A 172 3.78 -21.97 11.26
CA MET A 172 4.22 -23.31 10.87
C MET A 172 5.70 -23.26 10.47
N PRO A 173 6.64 -23.71 11.32
CA PRO A 173 8.04 -23.74 10.96
C PRO A 173 8.26 -24.66 9.75
N ALA A 174 9.12 -24.22 8.82
CA ALA A 174 9.55 -24.93 7.62
C ALA A 174 10.02 -26.39 7.87
N SER A 175 10.27 -26.76 9.13
CA SER A 175 10.57 -28.12 9.58
C SER A 175 9.49 -29.17 9.26
N SER A 176 8.23 -28.78 9.08
CA SER A 176 7.16 -29.74 8.77
C SER A 176 7.12 -30.13 7.28
N GLN A 177 7.45 -29.21 6.37
CA GLN A 177 7.64 -29.53 4.95
C GLN A 177 8.87 -30.41 4.72
N GLN A 178 9.94 -30.19 5.49
CA GLN A 178 11.17 -30.98 5.39
C GLN A 178 10.99 -32.42 5.89
N ARG A 179 10.03 -32.66 6.80
CA ARG A 179 9.70 -33.99 7.32
C ARG A 179 8.84 -34.81 6.33
N LEU A 180 7.99 -34.14 5.53
CA LEU A 180 7.22 -34.78 4.45
C LEU A 180 8.11 -35.17 3.25
N GLN A 181 9.06 -34.30 2.86
CA GLN A 181 10.03 -34.64 1.79
C GLN A 181 10.98 -35.78 2.17
N GLN A 182 11.39 -35.90 3.45
CA GLN A 182 12.19 -37.05 3.90
C GLN A 182 11.42 -38.37 3.88
N GLN A 183 10.09 -38.34 4.04
CA GLN A 183 9.28 -39.55 4.02
C GLN A 183 9.07 -40.08 2.59
N GLU A 184 9.03 -39.20 1.58
CA GLU A 184 9.00 -39.61 0.17
C GLU A 184 10.33 -40.21 -0.31
N GLN A 185 11.48 -39.78 0.23
CA GLN A 185 12.79 -40.33 -0.17
C GLN A 185 13.08 -41.74 0.37
N MET A 186 12.42 -42.18 1.45
CA MET A 186 12.61 -43.54 1.98
C MET A 186 11.68 -44.59 1.34
N GLY A 187 10.79 -44.18 0.43
CA GLY A 187 9.79 -45.05 -0.19
C GLY A 187 10.13 -45.59 -1.59
N GLN A 188 11.27 -45.21 -2.19
CA GLN A 188 11.64 -45.69 -3.52
C GLN A 188 12.36 -47.05 -3.44
N PRO A 189 11.80 -48.15 -3.97
CA PRO A 189 12.51 -49.41 -4.09
C PRO A 189 13.67 -49.27 -5.08
N PRO A 190 14.81 -49.95 -4.85
CA PRO A 190 15.99 -49.83 -5.69
C PRO A 190 15.70 -50.31 -7.11
N GLN A 191 15.93 -49.43 -8.09
CA GLN A 191 15.93 -49.81 -9.50
C GLN A 191 17.05 -50.83 -9.75
N GLN A 192 16.66 -52.08 -10.00
CA GLN A 192 17.56 -53.11 -10.51
C GLN A 192 18.01 -52.72 -11.92
N SER A 193 19.27 -52.33 -12.02
CA SER A 193 19.99 -52.13 -13.27
C SER A 193 20.15 -53.47 -13.99
N TRP A 194 19.40 -53.68 -15.07
CA TRP A 194 19.67 -54.74 -16.04
C TRP A 194 20.82 -54.30 -16.95
N GLN A 195 21.97 -54.97 -16.83
CA GLN A 195 23.06 -54.91 -17.81
C GLN A 195 22.84 -56.02 -18.86
N PRO A 196 22.88 -55.74 -20.17
CA PRO A 196 23.01 -56.78 -21.17
C PRO A 196 24.48 -57.19 -21.29
N GLU A 197 24.72 -58.48 -21.04
CA GLU A 197 25.96 -59.21 -21.35
C GLU A 197 26.40 -58.95 -22.79
N GLN A 198 27.60 -58.42 -22.97
CA GLN A 198 28.35 -58.62 -24.21
C GLN A 198 29.01 -60.00 -24.11
N GLN A 199 28.42 -61.00 -24.78
CA GLN A 199 29.12 -62.25 -25.07
C GLN A 199 29.75 -62.19 -26.46
N LEU A 200 31.08 -62.08 -26.40
CA LEU A 200 32.09 -62.37 -27.39
C LEU A 200 31.97 -63.85 -27.84
N PHE A 201 31.72 -64.12 -29.13
CA PHE A 201 32.15 -65.38 -29.74
C PHE A 201 32.61 -65.14 -31.18
N GLN A 202 33.66 -65.88 -31.51
CA GLN A 202 34.59 -65.78 -32.63
C GLN A 202 33.96 -66.04 -34.00
#